data_AF-A0A950W8F3-F1
#
_entry.id   AF-A0A950W8F3-F1
#
_cell.length_a   1.000
_cell.length_b   1.000
_cell.length_c   1.000
_cell.angle_alpha   90.00
_cell.angle_beta   90.00
_cell.angle_gamma   90.00
#
_symmetry.space_group_name_H-M   'P 1'
#
loop_
_entity.id
_entity.type
_entity.pdbx_description
1 polymer ?
#
loop_
_entity_poly.entity_id
_entity_poly.type
_entity_poly.pdbx_seq_one_letter_code
_entity_poly.pdbx_strand_id
1 'polypeptide(L)'
;FSRLVSLDHPEVIEEGMVFALETFWPASDGWSAARIEEQLVVTKDGCEVITRFPAEELLVAGVRYYTVTGPLSTTRETQSHLNLLASGHQPEMVASDARTNNSRTQE
;
A
#
# COMPACT_ATOMS: atom_id res chain seq x y z
N PHE A 1 -13.35 -3.54 6.62
CA PHE A 1 -13.30 -2.52 7.69
C PHE A 1 -12.05 -1.68 7.52
N SER A 2 -12.19 -0.36 7.47
CA SER A 2 -11.04 0.54 7.48
C SER A 2 -11.45 1.81 8.20
N ARG A 3 -10.49 2.49 8.83
CA ARG A 3 -10.76 3.76 9.52
C ARG A 3 -11.47 4.78 8.63
N LEU A 4 -11.22 4.74 7.32
CA LEU A 4 -11.80 5.63 6.33
C LEU A 4 -13.33 5.53 6.25
N VAL A 5 -13.91 4.34 6.49
CA VAL A 5 -15.35 4.08 6.30
C VAL A 5 -16.05 3.77 7.62
N SER A 6 -15.35 3.15 8.56
CA SER A 6 -15.97 2.57 9.76
C SER A 6 -16.42 3.60 10.81
N LEU A 7 -16.10 4.89 10.64
CA LEU A 7 -16.63 5.95 11.51
C LEU A 7 -18.09 6.29 11.20
N ASP A 8 -18.46 6.29 9.91
CA ASP A 8 -19.81 6.59 9.45
C ASP A 8 -20.65 5.31 9.28
N HIS A 9 -19.98 4.18 9.03
CA HIS A 9 -20.60 2.86 8.83
C HIS A 9 -19.95 1.81 9.75
N PRO A 10 -20.23 1.84 11.06
CA PRO A 10 -19.72 0.85 11.98
C PRO A 10 -20.38 -0.50 11.75
N GLU A 11 -19.62 -1.59 11.92
CA GLU A 11 -20.14 -2.95 11.98
C GLU A 11 -19.70 -3.59 13.29
N VAL A 12 -20.53 -4.51 13.78
CA VAL A 12 -20.22 -5.29 14.99
C VAL A 12 -19.22 -6.39 14.63
N ILE A 13 -18.21 -6.56 15.47
CA ILE A 13 -17.25 -7.66 15.35
C ILE A 13 -17.86 -8.90 16.01
N GLU A 14 -17.96 -9.99 15.25
CA GLU A 14 -18.57 -11.24 15.70
C GLU A 14 -17.57 -12.41 15.67
N GLU A 15 -17.80 -13.41 16.53
CA GLU A 15 -17.00 -14.64 16.56
C GLU A 15 -16.98 -15.33 15.18
N GLY A 16 -15.80 -15.80 14.76
CA GLY A 16 -15.58 -16.42 13.45
C GLY A 16 -15.28 -15.46 12.30
N MET A 17 -15.39 -14.14 12.51
CA MET A 17 -14.88 -13.17 11.53
C MET A 17 -13.35 -13.24 11.42
N VAL A 18 -12.83 -13.00 10.21
CA VAL A 18 -11.38 -12.95 9.93
C VAL A 18 -11.00 -11.55 9.47
N PHE A 19 -9.91 -11.02 10.03
CA PHE A 19 -9.39 -9.69 9.72
C PHE A 19 -7.95 -9.80 9.25
N ALA A 20 -7.58 -8.93 8.31
CA ALA A 20 -6.19 -8.53 8.12
C ALA A 20 -5.95 -7.27 8.96
N LEU A 21 -5.03 -7.37 9.92
CA LEU A 21 -4.55 -6.24 10.70
C LEU A 21 -3.28 -5.72 10.02
N GLU A 22 -3.41 -4.59 9.35
CA GLU A 22 -2.30 -3.95 8.65
C GLU A 22 -1.74 -2.76 9.42
N THR A 23 -0.42 -2.56 9.34
CA THR A 23 0.25 -1.33 9.76
C THR A 23 1.13 -0.83 8.62
N PHE A 24 1.10 0.48 8.41
CA PHE A 24 1.93 1.18 7.42
C PHE A 24 2.86 2.15 8.15
N TRP A 25 4.16 2.05 7.89
CA TRP A 25 5.16 2.98 8.41
C TRP A 25 5.98 3.59 7.26
N PRO A 26 5.76 4.87 6.93
CA PRO A 26 6.51 5.52 5.85
C PRO A 26 7.95 5.79 6.27
N ALA A 27 8.89 5.64 5.34
CA ALA A 27 10.26 6.12 5.50
C ALA A 27 10.36 7.63 5.25
N SER A 28 11.43 8.25 5.74
CA SER A 28 11.68 9.68 5.56
C SER A 28 12.07 10.09 4.14
N ASP A 29 12.39 9.13 3.27
CA ASP A 29 12.73 9.37 1.87
C ASP A 29 11.50 9.73 1.01
N GLY A 30 10.29 9.52 1.53
CA GLY A 30 9.03 9.77 0.82
C GLY A 30 8.69 8.73 -0.26
N TRP A 31 9.45 7.64 -0.36
CA TRP A 31 9.29 6.60 -1.38
C TRP A 31 9.16 5.20 -0.79
N SER A 32 9.90 4.92 0.27
CA SER A 32 9.94 3.61 0.93
C SER A 32 8.94 3.55 2.08
N ALA A 33 8.44 2.36 2.38
CA ALA A 33 7.62 2.12 3.56
C ALA A 33 7.73 0.67 3.99
N ALA A 34 7.57 0.42 5.29
CA ALA A 34 7.29 -0.90 5.81
C ALA A 34 5.77 -1.10 5.88
N ARG A 35 5.31 -2.25 5.38
CA ARG A 35 3.95 -2.74 5.62
C ARG A 35 4.05 -4.13 6.21
N ILE A 36 3.38 -4.31 7.34
CA ILE A 36 3.19 -5.62 7.96
C ILE A 36 1.70 -5.84 8.05
N GLU A 37 1.27 -7.06 7.73
CA GLU A 37 -0.10 -7.50 7.89
C GLU A 37 -0.13 -8.85 8.61
N GLU A 38 -1.01 -8.98 9.59
CA GLU A 38 -1.33 -10.26 10.22
C GLU A 38 -2.80 -10.60 10.03
N GLN A 39 -3.08 -11.86 9.75
CA GLN A 39 -4.43 -12.39 9.70
C GLN A 39 -4.81 -12.92 11.07
N LEU A 40 -6.00 -12.57 11.53
CA LEU A 40 -6.52 -12.99 12.82
C LEU A 40 -7.99 -13.39 12.69
N VAL A 41 -8.37 -14.44 13.42
CA VAL A 41 -9.76 -14.86 13.58
C VAL A 41 -10.28 -14.41 14.94
N VAL A 42 -11.51 -13.91 14.99
CA VAL A 42 -12.18 -13.54 16.24
C VAL A 42 -12.68 -14.80 16.94
N THR A 43 -12.34 -14.93 18.21
CA THR A 43 -12.84 -15.98 19.09
C THR A 43 -13.76 -15.35 20.13
N LYS A 44 -14.52 -16.18 20.86
CA LYS A 44 -15.44 -15.73 21.90
C LYS A 44 -14.83 -14.71 22.88
N ASP A 45 -13.58 -14.94 23.28
CA ASP A 45 -12.90 -14.18 24.35
C ASP A 45 -11.75 -13.30 23.82
N GLY A 46 -11.59 -13.16 22.49
CA GLY A 46 -10.51 -12.37 21.89
C GLY A 46 -10.26 -12.66 20.42
N CYS A 47 -8.99 -12.86 20.05
CA CYS A 47 -8.60 -13.23 18.70
C CYS A 47 -7.41 -14.20 18.70
N GLU A 48 -7.28 -14.97 17.64
CA GLU A 48 -6.15 -15.86 17.37
C GLU A 48 -5.45 -15.41 16.07
N VAL A 49 -4.12 -15.28 16.12
CA VAL A 49 -3.30 -15.01 14.93
C VAL A 49 -3.18 -16.28 14.11
N ILE A 50 -3.59 -16.21 12.84
CA ILE A 50 -3.55 -17.34 11.90
C ILE A 50 -2.50 -17.18 10.80
N THR A 51 -1.78 -16.05 10.78
CA THR A 51 -0.61 -15.89 9.90
C THR A 51 0.45 -16.94 10.27
N ARG A 52 0.90 -17.69 9.27
CA ARG A 52 1.95 -18.74 9.43
C ARG A 52 3.29 -18.35 8.81
N PHE A 53 3.32 -17.26 8.06
CA PHE A 53 4.55 -16.77 7.46
C PHE A 53 5.36 -16.03 8.54
N PRO A 54 6.68 -16.27 8.66
CA PRO A 54 7.52 -15.59 9.66
C PRO A 54 7.43 -14.06 9.55
N ALA A 55 7.28 -13.38 10.68
CA ALA A 55 7.09 -11.93 10.74
C ALA A 55 7.76 -11.26 11.96
N GLU A 56 8.48 -12.04 12.78
CA GLU A 56 9.18 -11.59 13.98
C GLU A 56 10.32 -10.62 13.65
N GLU A 57 10.89 -10.76 12.45
CA GLU A 57 11.89 -9.86 11.91
C GLU A 57 11.37 -9.23 10.62
N LEU A 58 11.70 -7.95 10.41
CA LEU A 58 11.39 -7.26 9.17
C LEU A 58 12.11 -7.94 8.00
N LEU A 59 11.33 -8.66 7.22
CA LEU A 59 11.83 -9.24 5.99
C LEU A 59 12.04 -8.12 4.98
N VAL A 60 13.27 -8.01 4.48
CA VAL A 60 13.50 -7.31 3.22
C VAL A 60 12.82 -8.16 2.16
N ALA A 61 11.76 -7.65 1.55
CA ALA A 61 11.10 -8.31 0.44
C ALA A 61 12.12 -8.54 -0.67
N GLY A 62 12.66 -9.76 -0.74
CA GLY A 62 13.60 -10.24 -1.75
C GLY A 62 14.87 -9.37 -1.93
N VAL A 63 16.05 -9.98 -1.75
CA VAL A 63 17.21 -9.51 -2.55
C VAL A 63 16.88 -9.61 -4.05
N ARG A 64 15.91 -10.48 -4.43
CA ARG A 64 15.37 -10.65 -5.78
C ARG A 64 13.84 -10.78 -5.74
N TYR A 65 13.15 -9.85 -6.38
CA TYR A 65 11.73 -9.98 -6.67
C TYR A 65 11.53 -10.97 -7.84
N TYR A 66 10.42 -11.71 -7.89
CA TYR A 66 10.09 -12.66 -8.97
C TYR A 66 8.66 -12.43 -9.47
N THR A 67 8.47 -12.55 -10.79
CA THR A 67 7.21 -12.63 -11.53
C THR A 67 6.91 -14.08 -11.90
N VAL A 68 5.71 -14.33 -12.46
CA VAL A 68 5.35 -15.62 -13.08
C VAL A 68 6.38 -16.07 -14.13
N THR A 69 7.10 -15.13 -14.75
CA THR A 69 8.08 -15.38 -15.82
C THR A 69 9.54 -15.29 -15.37
N GLY A 70 9.83 -15.14 -14.08
CA GLY A 70 11.20 -15.02 -13.56
C GLY A 70 11.46 -13.69 -12.82
N PRO A 71 12.72 -13.33 -12.52
CA PRO A 71 13.05 -12.19 -11.67
C PRO A 71 12.40 -10.88 -12.14
N LEU A 72 11.75 -10.16 -11.23
CA LEU A 72 11.17 -8.84 -11.46
C LEU A 72 12.28 -7.78 -11.36
N SER A 73 12.34 -6.89 -12.36
CA SER A 73 13.29 -5.76 -12.37
C SER A 73 13.10 -4.88 -11.13
N THR A 74 14.21 -4.53 -10.47
CA THR A 74 14.22 -3.60 -9.33
C THR A 74 14.12 -2.14 -9.76
N THR A 75 14.29 -1.86 -11.05
CA THR A 75 14.11 -0.52 -11.63
C THR A 75 12.68 -0.40 -12.11
N ARG A 76 11.92 0.52 -11.50
CA ARG A 76 10.58 0.89 -11.97
C ARG A 76 10.71 1.77 -13.21
N GLU A 77 9.99 1.44 -14.28
CA GLU A 77 9.86 2.31 -15.45
C GLU A 77 9.16 3.62 -15.05
N THR A 78 9.70 4.75 -15.51
CA THR A 78 9.14 6.09 -15.24
C THR A 78 7.81 6.34 -15.96
N GLN A 79 7.50 5.52 -16.96
CA GLN A 79 6.31 5.61 -17.81
C GLN A 79 5.12 4.82 -17.24
N SER A 80 4.93 4.83 -15.92
CA SER A 80 3.80 4.12 -15.29
C SER A 80 2.41 4.59 -15.77
N HIS A 81 2.32 5.79 -16.36
CA HIS A 81 1.12 6.29 -17.03
C HIS A 81 0.75 5.49 -18.31
N LEU A 82 1.68 4.74 -18.91
CA LEU A 82 1.37 3.83 -20.01
C LEU A 82 0.67 2.55 -19.54
N ASN A 83 0.71 2.23 -18.25
CA ASN A 83 -0.04 1.08 -17.70
C ASN A 83 -1.56 1.29 -17.77
N LEU A 84 -2.03 2.54 -17.94
CA LEU A 84 -3.44 2.85 -18.23
C LEU A 84 -3.83 2.38 -19.64
N LEU A 85 -2.94 2.49 -20.63
CA LEU A 85 -3.23 2.13 -22.02
C LEU A 85 -3.42 0.62 -22.20
N ALA A 86 -2.74 -0.20 -21.39
CA ALA A 86 -2.91 -1.65 -21.40
C ALA A 86 -4.26 -2.11 -20.82
N SER A 87 -4.94 -1.25 -20.03
CA SER A 87 -6.21 -1.56 -19.36
C SER A 87 -7.46 -1.07 -20.11
N GLY A 88 -7.30 -0.42 -21.27
CA GLY A 88 -8.40 0.04 -22.12
C GLY A 88 -9.25 1.18 -21.55
N HIS A 89 -8.92 1.73 -20.38
CA HIS A 89 -9.60 2.89 -19.78
C HIS A 89 -8.73 4.15 -19.91
N GLN A 90 -9.22 5.13 -20.66
CA GLN A 90 -8.67 6.49 -20.68
C GLN A 90 -9.32 7.30 -19.55
N PRO A 91 -8.60 7.75 -18.52
CA PRO A 91 -9.15 8.71 -17.56
C PRO A 91 -9.03 10.12 -18.16
N GLU A 92 -10.11 10.89 -18.05
CA GLU A 92 -10.19 12.28 -18.48
C GLU A 92 -9.19 13.16 -17.69
N MET A 93 -8.32 13.89 -18.39
CA MET A 93 -7.30 14.75 -17.79
C MET A 93 -7.93 16.03 -17.20
N VAL A 94 -7.96 16.17 -15.88
CA VAL A 94 -8.22 17.46 -15.23
C VAL A 94 -6.89 18.21 -15.08
N ALA A 95 -6.70 19.23 -15.92
CA ALA A 95 -5.57 20.15 -15.85
C ALA A 95 -5.96 21.47 -15.16
N SER A 96 -4.98 22.09 -14.49
CA SER A 96 -4.95 23.36 -13.72
C SER A 96 -4.92 23.11 -12.20
N ASP A 97 -4.06 23.73 -11.39
CA ASP A 97 -3.17 24.87 -11.58
C ASP A 97 -2.16 24.89 -10.41
N ALA A 98 -0.88 25.12 -10.67
CA ALA A 98 0.10 25.65 -9.70
C ALA A 98 1.46 25.90 -10.39
N ARG A 99 1.52 26.90 -11.28
CA ARG A 99 2.79 27.43 -11.76
C ARG A 99 3.49 28.21 -10.64
N THR A 100 4.65 27.72 -10.25
CA THR A 100 5.70 28.40 -9.49
C THR A 100 6.16 29.65 -10.23
N ASN A 101 6.28 30.79 -9.55
CA ASN A 101 7.13 31.90 -9.99
C ASN A 101 7.76 32.55 -8.75
N ASN A 102 9.03 32.27 -8.50
CA ASN A 102 9.87 33.06 -7.59
C ASN A 102 11.10 33.53 -8.36
N SER A 103 11.13 34.83 -8.65
CA SER A 103 12.18 35.54 -9.37
C SER A 103 13.14 36.23 -8.39
N ARG A 104 14.42 35.84 -8.44
CA ARG A 104 15.63 36.54 -7.92
C ARG A 104 16.80 35.81 -8.59
N THR A 105 17.72 36.43 -9.33
CA THR A 105 18.61 37.59 -9.09
C THR A 105 19.12 38.06 -10.47
N GLN A 106 19.50 39.32 -10.71
CA GLN A 106 20.81 39.91 -10.36
C GLN A 106 20.80 41.42 -10.71
N GLU A 107 21.25 42.26 -9.78
CA GLU A 107 22.21 43.36 -10.00
C GLU A 107 23.31 43.20 -8.96
#